data_AF-A0A7X8F8T9-F1
#
_entry.id   AF-A0A7X8F8T9-F1
#
_cell.length_a   1.000
_cell.length_b   1.000
_cell.length_c   1.000
_cell.angle_alpha   90.00
_cell.angle_beta   90.00
_cell.angle_gamma   90.00
#
_symmetry.space_group_name_H-M   'P 1'
#
loop_
_entity.id
_entity.type
_entity.pdbx_description
1 polymer ?
#
loop_
_entity_poly.entity_id
_entity_poly.type
_entity_poly.pdbx_seq_one_letter_code
_entity_poly.pdbx_strand_id
1 'polypeptide(L)'
;MPNKNSKAGHQAIRTCVVCKKKSVQTTLMSFFLLDGGVVFDLARKCQTRKHYLCPQQGCVELFPKWLKRQRKKAFLAMGAAQ
;
A
#
# COMPACT_ATOMS: atom_id res chain seq x y z
N MET A 1 -7.84 13.21 10.22
CA MET A 1 -9.22 13.39 9.72
C MET A 1 -9.21 14.57 8.75
N PRO A 2 -9.84 14.48 7.56
CA PRO A 2 -10.09 15.69 6.79
C PRO A 2 -11.05 16.57 7.59
N ASN A 3 -10.74 17.87 7.68
CA ASN A 3 -11.68 18.85 8.20
C ASN A 3 -12.91 18.86 7.28
N LYS A 4 -14.06 18.40 7.77
CA LYS A 4 -15.31 18.34 7.00
C LYS A 4 -15.82 19.73 6.58
N ASN A 5 -15.35 20.80 7.23
CA ASN A 5 -15.73 22.18 6.90
C ASN A 5 -14.89 22.78 5.76
N SER A 6 -13.81 22.11 5.34
CA SER A 6 -13.01 22.57 4.20
C SER A 6 -13.68 22.16 2.88
N LYS A 7 -13.99 23.15 2.04
CA LYS A 7 -14.48 22.94 0.66
C LYS A 7 -13.35 22.79 -0.37
N ALA A 8 -12.08 22.73 0.07
CA ALA A 8 -10.91 22.79 -0.81
C ALA A 8 -10.60 21.49 -1.58
N GLY A 9 -11.51 20.51 -1.60
CA GLY A 9 -11.36 19.29 -2.41
C GLY A 9 -10.07 18.50 -2.13
N HIS A 10 -9.60 18.47 -0.88
CA HIS A 10 -8.32 17.85 -0.55
C HIS A 10 -8.26 16.38 -0.99
N GLN A 11 -7.28 16.07 -1.84
CA GLN A 11 -7.03 14.71 -2.27
C GLN A 11 -6.09 14.01 -1.30
N ALA A 12 -6.41 12.77 -0.95
CA ALA A 12 -5.54 11.97 -0.11
C ALA A 12 -4.21 11.72 -0.82
N ILE A 13 -3.09 12.04 -0.15
CA ILE A 13 -1.75 11.72 -0.63
C ILE A 13 -1.27 10.44 0.05
N ARG A 14 -0.65 9.55 -0.73
CA ARG A 14 -0.10 8.27 -0.28
C ARG A 14 1.33 8.10 -0.79
N THR A 15 2.04 7.18 -0.15
CA THR A 15 3.45 6.92 -0.45
C THR A 15 3.59 5.54 -1.08
N CYS A 16 4.28 5.47 -2.21
CA CYS A 16 4.62 4.20 -2.83
C CYS A 16 5.54 3.39 -1.90
N VAL A 17 5.23 2.11 -1.68
CA VAL A 17 6.01 1.24 -0.80
C VAL A 17 7.42 0.96 -1.31
N VAL A 18 7.63 1.06 -2.63
CA VAL A 18 8.90 0.81 -3.31
C VAL A 18 9.74 2.09 -3.38
N CYS A 19 9.32 3.08 -4.17
CA CYS A 19 10.14 4.27 -4.46
C CYS A 19 10.01 5.39 -3.43
N LYS A 20 9.12 5.26 -2.44
CA LYS A 20 8.87 6.25 -1.38
C LYS A 20 8.40 7.63 -1.85
N LYS A 21 8.12 7.82 -3.14
CA LYS A 21 7.51 9.05 -3.66
C LYS A 21 6.07 9.17 -3.17
N LYS A 22 5.68 10.41 -2.83
CA LYS A 22 4.31 10.78 -2.49
C LYS A 22 3.54 11.06 -3.78
N SER A 23 2.33 10.54 -3.91
CA SER A 23 1.42 10.84 -5.01
C SER A 23 -0.02 10.83 -4.54
N VAL A 24 -0.90 11.35 -5.38
CA VAL A 24 -2.33 11.31 -5.14
C VAL A 24 -2.78 9.86 -5.05
N GLN A 25 -3.64 9.54 -4.07
CA GLN A 25 -4.12 8.17 -3.85
C GLN A 25 -4.73 7.56 -5.12
N THR A 26 -5.38 8.38 -5.95
CA THR A 26 -6.10 7.93 -7.13
C THR A 26 -5.20 7.45 -8.26
N THR A 27 -3.93 7.88 -8.29
CA THR A 27 -2.93 7.54 -9.31
C THR A 27 -2.10 6.31 -8.93
N LEU A 28 -2.29 5.77 -7.72
CA LEU A 28 -1.55 4.63 -7.21
C LEU A 28 -2.43 3.37 -7.21
N MET A 29 -1.80 2.24 -7.50
CA MET A 29 -2.43 0.93 -7.36
C MET A 29 -2.51 0.58 -5.88
N SER A 30 -3.74 0.41 -5.37
CA SER A 30 -3.97 0.06 -3.98
C SER A 30 -4.01 -1.46 -3.82
N PHE A 31 -3.38 -1.97 -2.78
CA PHE A 31 -3.33 -3.41 -2.51
C PHE A 31 -3.28 -3.70 -1.01
N PHE A 32 -3.59 -4.93 -0.63
CA PHE A 32 -3.43 -5.43 0.73
C PHE A 32 -2.86 -6.84 0.71
N LEU A 33 -2.37 -7.28 1.87
CA LEU A 33 -1.79 -8.60 2.06
C LEU A 33 -2.84 -9.51 2.70
N LEU A 34 -2.96 -10.72 2.18
CA LEU A 34 -3.70 -11.82 2.79
C LEU A 34 -2.76 -13.01 3.01
N ASP A 35 -3.20 -13.98 3.80
CA ASP A 35 -2.49 -15.25 3.95
C ASP A 35 -2.38 -15.93 2.59
N GLY A 36 -1.15 -16.03 2.08
CA GLY A 36 -0.83 -16.60 0.78
C GLY A 36 -0.58 -15.61 -0.37
N GLY A 37 -0.92 -14.32 -0.25
CA GLY A 37 -0.89 -13.46 -1.44
C GLY A 37 -1.02 -11.95 -1.27
N VAL A 38 -1.05 -11.30 -2.43
CA VAL A 38 -1.29 -9.86 -2.59
C VAL A 38 -2.57 -9.69 -3.40
N VAL A 39 -3.49 -8.86 -2.93
CA VAL A 39 -4.70 -8.51 -3.67
C VAL A 39 -4.65 -7.03 -4.04
N PHE A 40 -4.75 -6.73 -5.33
CA PHE A 40 -4.87 -5.36 -5.84
C PHE A 40 -6.35 -4.96 -5.89
N ASP A 41 -6.71 -3.96 -5.08
CA ASP A 41 -8.05 -3.37 -5.06
C ASP A 41 -8.03 -2.04 -5.83
N LEU A 42 -8.03 -2.15 -7.15
CA LEU A 42 -7.95 -0.99 -8.04
C LEU A 42 -9.22 -0.11 -7.97
N ALA A 43 -10.37 -0.72 -7.67
CA ALA A 43 -11.65 -0.03 -7.47
C ALA A 43 -11.77 0.62 -6.08
N ARG A 44 -10.87 0.29 -5.15
CA ARG A 44 -10.77 0.80 -3.79
C ARG A 44 -12.01 0.51 -2.92
N LYS A 45 -12.70 -0.61 -3.15
CA LYS A 45 -13.94 -0.97 -2.44
C LYS A 45 -13.71 -1.71 -1.12
N CYS A 46 -12.57 -2.38 -0.95
CA CYS A 46 -12.28 -3.17 0.24
C CYS A 46 -11.95 -2.27 1.45
N GLN A 47 -12.67 -2.45 2.56
CA GLN A 47 -12.46 -1.73 3.81
C GLN A 47 -11.37 -2.39 4.68
N THR A 48 -10.17 -2.50 4.12
CA THR A 48 -8.99 -3.04 4.82
C THR A 48 -7.85 -2.04 4.76
N ARG A 49 -6.82 -2.24 5.60
CA ARG A 49 -5.62 -1.42 5.57
C ARG A 49 -4.86 -1.68 4.27
N LYS A 50 -4.66 -0.62 3.48
CA LYS A 50 -4.01 -0.71 2.17
C LYS A 50 -2.59 -0.18 2.16
N HIS A 51 -1.82 -0.78 1.28
CA HIS A 51 -0.56 -0.29 0.76
C HIS A 51 -0.76 0.26 -0.65
N TYR A 52 0.23 1.00 -1.13
CA TYR A 52 0.16 1.70 -2.41
C TYR A 52 1.42 1.46 -3.22
N LEU A 53 1.22 1.17 -4.51
CA LEU A 53 2.28 0.92 -5.47
C LEU A 53 2.12 1.85 -6.68
N CYS A 54 3.23 2.43 -7.10
CA CYS A 54 3.37 3.17 -8.34
C CYS A 54 3.12 2.25 -9.56
N PRO A 55 2.31 2.63 -10.55
CA PRO A 55 2.08 1.82 -11.75
C PRO A 55 3.28 1.80 -12.71
N GLN A 56 4.32 2.60 -12.46
CA GLN A 56 5.52 2.63 -13.29
C GLN A 56 6.31 1.32 -13.20
N GLN A 57 6.82 0.86 -14.33
CA GLN A 57 7.54 -0.41 -14.49
C GLN A 57 8.60 -0.65 -13.41
N GLY A 58 9.49 0.32 -13.15
CA GLY A 58 10.53 0.15 -12.13
C GLY A 58 10.01 -0.09 -10.70
N CYS A 59 8.79 0.37 -10.37
CA CYS A 59 8.18 0.04 -9.09
C CYS A 59 7.57 -1.36 -9.07
N VAL A 60 6.97 -1.78 -10.19
CA VAL A 60 6.39 -3.11 -10.35
C VAL A 60 7.48 -4.19 -10.30
N GLU A 61 8.60 -3.98 -10.97
CA GLU A 61 9.74 -4.92 -10.99
C GLU A 61 10.40 -5.10 -9.62
N LEU A 62 10.48 -4.03 -8.83
CA LEU A 62 11.06 -4.06 -7.48
C LEU A 62 10.05 -4.47 -6.40
N PHE A 63 8.77 -4.60 -6.74
CA PHE A 63 7.71 -4.96 -5.80
C PHE A 63 7.90 -6.33 -5.14
N PRO A 64 8.29 -7.42 -5.86
CA PRO A 64 8.57 -8.71 -5.25
C PRO A 64 9.65 -8.65 -4.16
N LYS A 65 10.69 -7.82 -4.34
CA LYS A 65 11.74 -7.60 -3.32
C LYS A 65 11.19 -6.95 -2.06
N TRP A 66 10.21 -6.05 -2.20
CA TRP A 66 9.53 -5.47 -1.04
C TRP A 66 8.63 -6.51 -0.36
N LEU A 67 7.89 -7.31 -1.12
CA LEU A 67 7.00 -8.34 -0.58
C LEU A 67 7.74 -9.40 0.24
N LYS A 68 8.89 -9.89 -0.24
CA LYS A 68 9.77 -10.81 0.51
C LYS A 68 10.17 -10.24 1.88
N ARG A 69 10.48 -8.94 1.94
CA ARG A 69 10.82 -8.26 3.20
C ARG A 69 9.64 -8.16 4.17
N GLN A 70 8.42 -7.93 3.67
CA GLN A 70 7.23 -7.91 4.53
C GLN A 70 6.91 -9.30 5.09
N ARG A 71 7.01 -10.35 4.27
CA ARG A 71 6.82 -11.73 4.73
C ARG A 71 7.80 -12.12 5.82
N LYS A 72 9.09 -11.78 5.66
CA LYS A 72 10.10 -12.00 6.71
C LYS A 72 9.74 -11.29 8.02
N LYS A 73 9.25 -10.04 7.95
CA LYS A 73 8.82 -9.29 9.14
C LYS A 73 7.61 -9.94 9.83
N ALA A 74 6.62 -10.37 9.05
CA ALA A 74 5.46 -11.07 9.59
C ALA A 74 5.86 -12.39 10.28
N PHE A 75 6.73 -13.19 9.65
CA PHE A 75 7.26 -14.41 10.24
C PHE A 75 8.01 -14.16 11.56
N LEU A 76 8.91 -13.17 11.59
CA LEU A 76 9.62 -12.81 12.83
C LEU A 76 8.69 -12.32 13.93
N ALA A 77 7.65 -11.55 13.57
CA ALA A 77 6.66 -11.07 14.54
C ALA A 77 5.81 -12.22 15.11
N MET A 78 5.55 -13.28 14.34
CA MET A 78 4.85 -14.47 14.81
C MET A 78 5.73 -15.36 15.71
N GLY A 79 7.04 -15.42 15.48
CA GLY A 79 7.98 -16.18 16.31
C GLY A 79 8.37 -15.50 17.63
N ALA A 80 8.14 -14.19 17.77
CA ALA A 80 8.43 -13.42 18.99
C ALA A 80 7.27 -13.40 20.00
N ALA A 81 6.17 -14.11 19.71
CA ALA A 81 4.98 -14.19 20.56
C ALA A 81 4.89 -15.52 21.34
N GLN A 82 6.00 -16.23 21.49
CA GLN A 82 6.13 -17.49 22.24
C GLN A 82 7.10 -17.33 23.39
#